data_AF-A0A642V541-F1
#
_entry.id   AF-A0A642V541-F1
#
_cell.length_a   1.000
_cell.length_b   1.000
_cell.length_c   1.000
_cell.angle_alpha   90.00
_cell.angle_beta   90.00
_cell.angle_gamma   90.00
#
_symmetry.space_group_name_H-M   'P 1'
#
loop_
_entity.id
_entity.type
_entity.pdbx_description
1 polymer ?
#
loop_
_entity_poly.entity_id
_entity_poly.type
_entity_poly.pdbx_seq_one_letter_code
_entity_poly.pdbx_strand_id
1 'polypeptide(L)'
;MSRSDVVLKMKLILLTAIAASLSQAVANPVPEAEPDAIANPEAAAEAWANADSQCYQNCGRAMTEYNKCKDRGKGFHNCVCNSNSNFHHFYDQCIKCPNNILFKFNRALSNPERECHLARPR
;
A
#
# COMPACT_ATOMS: atom_id res chain seq x y z
N MET A 1 33.16 13.89 -34.58
CA MET A 1 32.95 12.65 -35.37
C MET A 1 33.41 11.47 -34.54
N SER A 2 32.46 10.84 -33.84
CA SER A 2 32.01 9.45 -34.05
C SER A 2 33.05 8.41 -33.65
N ARG A 3 32.84 7.79 -32.49
CA ARG A 3 33.46 6.52 -32.12
C ARG A 3 32.36 5.49 -31.94
N SER A 4 32.51 4.42 -32.68
CA SER A 4 31.95 3.09 -32.38
C SER A 4 30.56 2.81 -32.93
N ASP A 5 30.43 2.99 -34.24
CA ASP A 5 29.60 2.15 -35.09
C ASP A 5 29.90 0.65 -34.87
N VAL A 6 28.83 -0.09 -34.62
CA VAL A 6 28.51 -1.34 -35.33
C VAL A 6 29.45 -2.53 -35.10
N VAL A 7 28.99 -3.41 -34.21
CA VAL A 7 28.79 -4.84 -34.49
C VAL A 7 29.97 -5.58 -35.12
N LEU A 8 30.70 -6.32 -34.31
CA LEU A 8 31.21 -7.63 -34.72
C LEU A 8 31.09 -8.55 -33.51
N LYS A 9 29.92 -9.19 -33.32
CA LYS A 9 29.75 -10.60 -33.70
C LYS A 9 30.99 -11.42 -33.30
N MET A 10 30.85 -12.29 -32.30
CA MET A 10 30.50 -13.68 -32.56
C MET A 10 30.78 -14.54 -31.32
N LYS A 11 29.75 -15.28 -30.88
CA LYS A 11 29.83 -16.52 -30.09
C LYS A 11 30.44 -16.42 -28.67
N LEU A 12 29.57 -16.48 -27.66
CA LEU A 12 29.59 -17.64 -26.78
C LEU A 12 28.22 -17.83 -26.13
N ILE A 13 27.51 -18.83 -26.65
CA ILE A 13 26.33 -19.44 -26.04
C ILE A 13 26.87 -20.27 -24.86
N LEU A 14 26.39 -20.03 -23.65
CA LEU A 14 26.49 -21.02 -22.58
C LEU A 14 25.09 -21.27 -22.00
N LEU A 15 24.47 -22.29 -22.59
CA LEU A 15 23.44 -23.14 -22.01
C LEU A 15 24.11 -24.09 -21.02
N THR A 16 23.76 -24.04 -19.74
CA THR A 16 23.98 -25.11 -18.73
C THR A 16 23.25 -24.69 -17.45
N ALA A 17 22.47 -25.48 -16.72
CA ALA A 17 21.85 -26.78 -16.93
C ALA A 17 20.75 -26.85 -15.84
N ILE A 18 19.58 -27.36 -16.18
CA ILE A 18 18.49 -27.60 -15.23
C ILE A 18 18.87 -28.89 -14.48
N ALA A 19 19.41 -28.76 -13.27
CA ALA A 19 19.61 -29.91 -12.40
C ALA A 19 18.31 -30.20 -11.67
N ALA A 20 17.55 -31.16 -12.19
CA ALA A 20 16.48 -31.83 -11.48
C ALA A 20 17.10 -32.79 -10.46
N SER A 21 16.94 -32.50 -9.16
CA SER A 21 17.12 -33.48 -8.10
C SER A 21 15.74 -33.98 -7.65
N LEU A 22 15.44 -35.23 -8.01
CA LEU A 22 14.26 -35.96 -7.62
C LEU A 22 14.32 -36.35 -6.13
N SER A 23 13.25 -36.00 -5.42
CA SER A 23 12.60 -36.73 -4.32
C SER A 23 13.47 -37.41 -3.28
N GLN A 24 13.67 -36.74 -2.14
CA GLN A 24 13.55 -37.40 -0.85
C GLN A 24 12.22 -36.99 -0.23
N ALA A 25 11.32 -37.96 -0.12
CA ALA A 25 10.13 -37.86 0.69
C ALA A 25 10.57 -37.75 2.16
N VAL A 26 10.59 -36.54 2.68
CA VAL A 26 10.49 -36.28 4.11
C VAL A 26 9.11 -35.72 4.34
N ALA A 27 8.35 -36.46 5.15
CA ALA A 27 7.03 -36.08 5.61
C ALA A 27 7.02 -34.61 6.04
N ASN A 28 5.96 -33.92 5.64
CA ASN A 28 5.55 -32.62 6.17
C ASN A 28 5.94 -32.46 7.64
N PRO A 29 6.64 -31.39 8.03
CA PRO A 29 6.05 -30.46 8.95
C PRO A 29 5.14 -29.58 8.11
N VAL A 30 3.84 -29.81 8.25
CA VAL A 30 2.87 -28.72 8.25
C VAL A 30 3.56 -27.63 9.08
N PRO A 31 3.63 -26.35 8.65
CA PRO A 31 3.79 -25.30 9.63
C PRO A 31 2.51 -25.37 10.46
N GLU A 32 2.52 -26.29 11.42
CA GLU A 32 1.64 -26.28 12.55
C GLU A 32 1.98 -24.93 13.15
N ALA A 33 1.03 -24.01 12.96
CA ALA A 33 0.97 -22.82 13.76
C ALA A 33 0.98 -23.32 15.20
N GLU A 34 2.18 -23.41 15.78
CA GLU A 34 2.32 -23.64 17.20
C GLU A 34 1.60 -22.46 17.86
N PRO A 35 0.51 -22.71 18.60
CA PRO A 35 -0.25 -21.68 19.28
C PRO A 35 0.49 -21.29 20.56
N ASP A 36 1.78 -20.97 20.45
CA ASP A 36 2.63 -20.58 21.57
C ASP A 36 3.44 -19.33 21.23
N ALA A 37 2.80 -18.39 20.53
CA ALA A 37 3.00 -17.02 20.93
C ALA A 37 2.23 -16.85 22.24
N ILE A 38 2.91 -16.98 23.38
CA ILE A 38 2.56 -16.18 24.55
C ILE A 38 2.47 -14.78 23.98
N ALA A 39 1.23 -14.34 23.73
CA ALA A 39 0.93 -13.06 23.17
C ALA A 39 1.54 -12.09 24.15
N ASN A 40 2.73 -11.55 23.84
CA ASN A 40 3.32 -10.50 24.63
C ASN A 40 2.29 -9.38 24.56
N PRO A 41 1.50 -9.16 25.62
CA PRO A 41 0.34 -8.29 25.54
C PRO A 41 0.79 -6.86 25.30
N GLU A 42 2.02 -6.51 25.72
CA GLU A 42 2.66 -5.25 25.41
C GLU A 42 3.01 -5.14 23.93
N ALA A 43 3.67 -6.15 23.32
CA ALA A 43 3.99 -6.11 21.88
C ALA A 43 2.72 -6.08 21.00
N ALA A 44 1.66 -6.80 21.41
CA ALA A 44 0.37 -6.70 20.77
C ALA A 44 -0.21 -5.30 20.94
N ALA A 45 -0.31 -4.78 22.18
CA ALA A 45 -0.84 -3.45 22.46
C ALA A 45 -0.07 -2.33 21.74
N GLU A 46 1.25 -2.42 21.65
CA GLU A 46 2.10 -1.52 20.88
C GLU A 46 1.81 -1.64 19.37
N ALA A 47 1.62 -2.84 18.84
CA ALA A 47 1.22 -3.04 17.46
C ALA A 47 -0.17 -2.42 17.18
N TRP A 48 -1.14 -2.57 18.08
CA TRP A 48 -2.45 -1.92 17.99
C TRP A 48 -2.33 -0.39 18.08
N ALA A 49 -1.55 0.14 19.02
CA ALA A 49 -1.34 1.58 19.18
C ALA A 49 -0.63 2.19 17.95
N ASN A 50 0.33 1.46 17.38
CA ASN A 50 1.04 1.86 16.16
C ASN A 50 0.11 1.81 14.93
N ALA A 51 -0.73 0.78 14.83
CA ALA A 51 -1.74 0.67 13.77
C ALA A 51 -2.76 1.82 13.86
N ASP A 52 -3.25 2.12 15.07
CA ASP A 52 -4.15 3.24 15.32
C ASP A 52 -3.50 4.58 14.95
N SER A 53 -2.26 4.80 15.40
CA SER A 53 -1.48 6.00 15.06
C SER A 53 -1.32 6.17 13.55
N GLN A 54 -0.96 5.10 12.83
CA GLN A 54 -0.83 5.14 11.38
C GLN A 54 -2.17 5.42 10.70
N CYS A 55 -3.27 4.91 11.24
CA CYS A 55 -4.62 5.18 10.77
C CYS A 55 -5.00 6.67 10.92
N TYR A 56 -4.78 7.26 12.09
CA TYR A 56 -4.98 8.70 12.27
C TYR A 56 -4.12 9.52 11.31
N GLN A 57 -2.86 9.13 11.12
CA GLN A 57 -1.94 9.81 10.22
C GLN A 57 -2.41 9.74 8.76
N ASN A 58 -2.83 8.58 8.28
CA ASN A 58 -3.32 8.41 6.91
C ASN A 58 -4.58 9.23 6.67
N CYS A 59 -5.56 9.15 7.57
CA CYS A 59 -6.79 9.96 7.46
C CYS A 59 -6.49 11.46 7.52
N GLY A 60 -5.58 11.89 8.41
CA GLY A 60 -5.14 13.28 8.50
C GLY A 60 -4.43 13.75 7.22
N ARG A 61 -3.51 12.95 6.69
CA ARG A 61 -2.78 13.24 5.44
C ARG A 61 -3.70 13.31 4.24
N ALA A 62 -4.69 12.42 4.12
CA ALA A 62 -5.70 12.51 3.07
C ALA A 62 -6.38 13.89 3.10
N MET A 63 -6.80 14.36 4.28
CA MET A 63 -7.40 15.68 4.42
C MET A 63 -6.43 16.83 4.12
N THR A 64 -5.15 16.70 4.49
CA THR A 64 -4.11 17.66 4.13
C THR A 64 -3.95 17.74 2.61
N GLU A 65 -3.88 16.62 1.90
CA GLU A 65 -3.77 16.61 0.43
C GLU A 65 -5.02 17.18 -0.25
N TYR A 66 -6.21 16.86 0.26
CA TYR A 66 -7.45 17.50 -0.19
C TYR A 66 -7.39 19.03 -0.03
N ASN A 67 -6.93 19.51 1.13
CA ASN A 67 -6.83 20.94 1.41
C ASN A 67 -5.85 21.67 0.49
N LYS A 68 -4.75 21.02 0.08
CA LYS A 68 -3.76 21.59 -0.88
C LYS A 68 -4.37 21.89 -2.25
N CYS A 69 -5.47 21.24 -2.61
CA CYS A 69 -6.11 21.41 -3.90
C CYS A 69 -7.17 22.52 -3.92
N LYS A 70 -7.70 22.97 -2.76
CA LYS A 70 -8.89 23.84 -2.65
C LYS A 70 -8.79 25.13 -3.45
N ASP A 71 -7.61 25.73 -3.54
CA ASP A 71 -7.40 27.01 -4.21
C ASP A 71 -7.11 26.88 -5.72
N ARG A 72 -7.18 25.67 -6.28
CA ARG A 72 -6.86 25.43 -7.70
C ARG A 72 -7.99 25.75 -8.69
N GLY A 73 -9.15 26.20 -8.21
CA GLY A 73 -10.28 26.58 -9.05
C GLY A 73 -10.69 25.44 -10.00
N LYS A 74 -10.60 25.66 -11.32
CA LYS A 74 -10.95 24.66 -12.36
C LYS A 74 -10.09 23.38 -12.27
N GLY A 75 -8.90 23.44 -11.69
CA GLY A 75 -8.01 22.29 -11.51
C GLY A 75 -8.27 21.49 -10.22
N PHE A 76 -9.23 21.90 -9.39
CA PHE A 76 -9.51 21.26 -8.10
C PHE A 76 -9.86 19.77 -8.23
N HIS A 77 -10.83 19.45 -9.09
CA HIS A 77 -11.31 18.08 -9.27
C HIS A 77 -10.18 17.12 -9.68
N ASN A 78 -9.41 17.47 -10.72
CA ASN A 78 -8.28 16.63 -11.15
C ASN A 78 -7.14 16.58 -10.11
N CYS A 79 -6.97 17.60 -9.25
CA CYS A 79 -5.96 17.57 -8.20
C CYS A 79 -6.30 16.54 -7.11
N VAL A 80 -7.58 16.44 -6.72
CA VAL A 80 -8.03 15.53 -5.66
C VAL A 80 -8.40 14.16 -6.21
N CYS A 81 -9.23 14.11 -7.24
CA CYS A 81 -9.94 12.91 -7.68
C CYS A 81 -9.21 12.07 -8.74
N ASN A 82 -8.01 12.50 -9.16
CA ASN A 82 -7.18 11.64 -9.99
C ASN A 82 -6.81 10.38 -9.20
N SER A 83 -6.93 9.20 -9.83
CA SER A 83 -6.63 7.91 -9.18
C SER A 83 -5.19 7.81 -8.64
N ASN A 84 -4.27 8.60 -9.21
CA ASN A 84 -2.86 8.66 -8.80
C ASN A 84 -2.57 9.86 -7.89
N SER A 85 -3.60 10.55 -7.36
CA SER A 85 -3.40 11.66 -6.43
C SER A 85 -2.91 11.16 -5.07
N ASN A 86 -2.16 12.01 -4.37
CA ASN A 86 -1.78 11.72 -2.99
C ASN A 86 -3.01 11.61 -2.08
N PHE A 87 -4.10 12.33 -2.39
CA PHE A 87 -5.36 12.17 -1.68
C PHE A 87 -5.83 10.71 -1.73
N HIS A 88 -5.92 10.12 -2.92
CA HIS A 88 -6.31 8.72 -3.09
C HIS A 88 -5.37 7.76 -2.37
N HIS A 89 -4.05 7.97 -2.49
CA HIS A 89 -3.06 7.14 -1.81
C HIS A 89 -3.31 7.04 -0.30
N PHE A 90 -3.53 8.17 0.38
CA PHE A 90 -3.78 8.17 1.83
C PHE A 90 -5.22 7.80 2.18
N TYR A 91 -6.19 8.18 1.35
CA TYR A 91 -7.60 7.83 1.54
C TYR A 91 -7.81 6.32 1.52
N ASP A 92 -7.21 5.61 0.56
CA ASP A 92 -7.34 4.16 0.41
C ASP A 92 -6.76 3.39 1.62
N GLN A 93 -5.78 3.96 2.32
CA GLN A 93 -5.27 3.40 3.58
C GLN A 93 -6.18 3.79 4.76
N CYS A 94 -6.70 5.02 4.77
CA CYS A 94 -7.61 5.51 5.80
C CYS A 94 -8.91 4.69 5.88
N ILE A 95 -9.51 4.32 4.74
CA ILE A 95 -10.78 3.57 4.73
C ILE A 95 -10.64 2.09 5.14
N LYS A 96 -9.40 1.58 5.26
CA LYS A 96 -9.10 0.25 5.80
C LYS A 96 -8.97 0.25 7.33
N CYS A 97 -8.99 1.44 7.95
CA CYS A 97 -8.83 1.58 9.38
C CYS A 97 -10.05 1.09 10.16
N PRO A 98 -9.86 0.69 11.42
CA PRO A 98 -10.97 0.37 12.31
C PRO A 98 -12.05 1.46 12.34
N ASN A 99 -13.30 1.02 12.41
CA ASN A 99 -14.47 1.91 12.33
C ASN A 99 -14.42 3.04 13.36
N ASN A 100 -13.96 2.79 14.60
CA ASN A 100 -13.83 3.80 15.65
C ASN A 100 -12.93 4.99 15.26
N ILE A 101 -11.89 4.77 14.44
CA ILE A 101 -11.04 5.83 13.89
C ILE A 101 -11.73 6.48 12.70
N LEU A 102 -12.23 5.68 11.76
CA LEU A 102 -12.90 6.18 10.56
C LEU A 102 -14.08 7.11 10.91
N PHE A 103 -14.87 6.75 11.92
CA PHE A 103 -15.98 7.55 12.45
C PHE A 103 -15.55 8.97 12.86
N LYS A 104 -14.35 9.15 13.40
CA LYS A 104 -13.82 10.48 13.80
C LYS A 104 -13.55 11.37 12.58
N PHE A 105 -13.26 10.76 11.42
CA PHE A 105 -13.01 11.47 10.17
C PHE A 105 -14.23 11.56 9.25
N ASN A 106 -15.37 10.93 9.59
CA ASN A 106 -16.57 10.90 8.74
C ASN A 106 -16.96 12.26 8.17
N ARG A 107 -17.03 13.28 9.03
CA ARG A 107 -17.42 14.63 8.64
C ARG A 107 -16.39 15.24 7.69
N ALA A 108 -15.10 15.08 7.98
CA ALA A 108 -14.03 15.63 7.16
C ALA A 108 -13.99 14.97 5.77
N LEU A 109 -14.10 13.64 5.72
CA LEU A 109 -14.06 12.85 4.49
C LEU A 109 -15.31 12.99 3.61
N SER A 110 -16.45 13.41 4.18
CA SER A 110 -17.70 13.54 3.42
C SER A 110 -17.63 14.51 2.23
N ASN A 111 -16.77 15.54 2.31
CA ASN A 111 -16.58 16.49 1.22
C ASN A 111 -15.77 15.90 0.06
N PRO A 112 -14.53 15.40 0.26
CA PRO A 112 -13.80 14.76 -0.82
C PRO A 112 -14.52 13.55 -1.41
N GLU A 113 -15.24 12.77 -0.60
CA GLU A 113 -15.99 11.61 -1.10
C GLU A 113 -17.11 12.01 -2.04
N ARG A 114 -17.83 13.08 -1.72
CA ARG A 114 -18.87 13.63 -2.60
C ARG A 114 -18.26 14.22 -3.87
N GLU A 115 -17.14 14.93 -3.75
CA GLU A 115 -16.43 15.55 -4.87
C GLU A 115 -15.90 14.50 -5.87
N CYS A 116 -15.34 13.41 -5.36
CA CYS A 116 -14.71 12.36 -6.16
C CYS A 116 -15.60 11.14 -6.40
N HIS A 117 -16.88 11.20 -5.99
CA HIS A 117 -17.84 10.10 -6.10
C HIS A 117 -17.36 8.78 -5.47
N LEU A 118 -16.70 8.87 -4.32
CA LEU A 118 -16.15 7.71 -3.61
C LEU A 118 -17.18 7.14 -2.63
N ALA A 119 -17.22 5.81 -2.57
CA ALA A 119 -18.03 5.06 -1.62
C ALA A 119 -17.11 4.31 -0.66
N ARG A 120 -17.38 4.42 0.65
CA ARG A 120 -16.68 3.63 1.66
C ARG A 120 -17.25 2.22 1.74
N PRO A 121 -16.40 1.19 1.91
CA PRO A 121 -16.87 -0.12 2.33
C PRO A 121 -17.56 0.01 3.70
N ARG A 122 -18.72 -0.63 3.85
CA ARG A 122 -19.49 -0.66 5.10
C ARG A 122 -19.01 -1.79 6.01
#